data_AF-A0A0Q6U9X4-F1
#
_entry.id   AF-A0A0Q6U9X4-F1
#
_cell.length_a   1.000
_cell.length_b   1.000
_cell.length_c   1.000
_cell.angle_alpha   90.00
_cell.angle_beta   90.00
_cell.angle_gamma   90.00
#
_symmetry.space_group_name_H-M   'P 1'
#
loop_
_entity.id
_entity.type
_entity.pdbx_description
1 polymer ?
#
loop_
_entity_poly.entity_id
_entity_poly.type
_entity_poly.pdbx_seq_one_letter_code
_entity_poly.pdbx_strand_id
1 'polypeptide(L)'
;MTQHHNTRCRLATAWLAAGLMAIGGIAQAAPRAKNVDPLRMQYERERANCMTGQTNQPRDVCLREAGAAYAQARQGKLVSPGDRPEQWAANALKRCQAQPTMEDREMCERRVREGQVVGSVEAGGQLTTLTVRTVETPKNPG
;
A
#
# COMPACT_ATOMS: atom_id res chain seq x y z
N MET A 1 -38.11 -52.70 17.08
CA MET A 1 -39.26 -53.30 16.39
C MET A 1 -40.25 -52.18 16.15
N THR A 2 -40.79 -51.85 14.98
CA THR A 2 -40.75 -52.29 13.56
C THR A 2 -41.76 -51.33 12.90
N GLN A 3 -41.39 -50.42 12.01
CA GLN A 3 -41.19 -50.60 10.56
C GLN A 3 -42.42 -50.31 9.68
N HIS A 4 -42.08 -49.85 8.46
CA HIS A 4 -42.80 -49.93 7.17
C HIS A 4 -43.78 -48.82 6.72
N HIS A 5 -43.20 -47.88 5.95
CA HIS A 5 -43.42 -47.67 4.50
C HIS A 5 -44.74 -48.16 3.90
N ASN A 6 -45.43 -47.28 3.14
CA ASN A 6 -46.41 -47.71 2.15
C ASN A 6 -46.04 -47.19 0.75
N THR A 7 -45.63 -48.14 -0.09
CA THR A 7 -45.36 -47.98 -1.51
C THR A 7 -46.48 -48.66 -2.29
N ARG A 8 -47.18 -47.93 -3.16
CA ARG A 8 -47.97 -48.47 -4.29
C ARG A 8 -47.80 -47.46 -5.44
N CYS A 9 -46.95 -47.64 -6.45
CA CYS A 9 -46.80 -48.70 -7.45
C CYS A 9 -47.99 -48.82 -8.42
N ARG A 10 -47.79 -48.33 -9.66
CA ARG A 10 -48.24 -48.81 -11.00
C ARG A 10 -48.32 -47.60 -11.95
N LEU A 11 -47.35 -47.34 -12.82
CA LEU A 11 -46.93 -48.00 -14.09
C LEU A 11 -47.76 -47.61 -15.34
N ALA A 12 -47.01 -47.38 -16.43
CA ALA A 12 -47.37 -47.30 -17.85
C ALA A 12 -47.83 -45.92 -18.37
N THR A 13 -47.38 -45.36 -19.51
CA THR A 13 -46.49 -45.81 -20.59
C THR A 13 -46.13 -44.59 -21.46
N ALA A 14 -44.98 -44.65 -22.14
CA ALA A 14 -44.34 -43.62 -22.95
C ALA A 14 -45.04 -43.29 -24.27
N TRP A 15 -44.94 -42.03 -24.74
CA TRP A 15 -44.89 -41.67 -26.16
C TRP A 15 -43.87 -40.54 -26.39
N LEU A 16 -42.89 -40.80 -27.25
CA LEU A 16 -41.99 -39.81 -27.86
C LEU A 16 -42.79 -38.90 -28.80
N ALA A 17 -42.56 -37.59 -28.75
CA ALA A 17 -42.67 -36.72 -29.91
C ALA A 17 -41.69 -35.55 -29.79
N ALA A 18 -40.84 -35.42 -30.79
CA ALA A 18 -39.82 -34.39 -30.93
C ALA A 18 -40.44 -32.99 -31.12
N GLY A 19 -39.86 -32.00 -30.45
CA GLY A 19 -40.14 -30.59 -30.67
C GLY A 19 -38.85 -29.79 -30.59
N LEU A 20 -38.22 -29.56 -31.74
CA LEU A 20 -37.12 -28.63 -31.94
C LEU A 20 -37.56 -27.23 -31.49
N MET A 21 -36.92 -26.67 -30.47
CA MET A 21 -36.88 -25.22 -30.28
C MET A 21 -35.46 -24.82 -29.88
N ALA A 22 -34.66 -24.57 -30.92
CA ALA A 22 -33.40 -23.87 -30.81
C ALA A 22 -33.69 -22.40 -30.47
N ILE A 23 -33.56 -22.04 -29.19
CA ILE A 23 -33.40 -20.65 -28.78
C ILE A 23 -31.91 -20.49 -28.48
N GLY A 24 -31.23 -19.81 -29.41
CA GLY A 24 -29.79 -19.61 -29.39
C GLY A 24 -29.31 -19.08 -28.04
N GLY A 25 -28.29 -19.75 -27.50
CA GLY A 25 -27.54 -19.23 -26.37
C GLY A 25 -26.95 -17.88 -26.76
N ILE A 26 -27.52 -16.80 -26.22
CA ILE A 26 -26.83 -15.53 -26.19
C ILE A 26 -25.65 -15.78 -25.25
N ALA A 27 -24.48 -16.06 -25.83
CA ALA A 27 -23.24 -16.00 -25.09
C ALA A 27 -23.11 -14.55 -24.60
N GLN A 28 -23.54 -14.32 -23.36
CA GLN A 28 -23.24 -13.10 -22.64
C GLN A 28 -21.72 -13.09 -22.51
N ALA A 29 -21.04 -12.45 -23.45
CA ALA A 29 -19.67 -12.03 -23.28
C ALA A 29 -19.69 -11.06 -22.09
N ALA A 30 -19.52 -11.60 -20.88
CA ALA A 30 -19.22 -10.79 -19.72
C ALA A 30 -18.08 -9.85 -20.13
N PRO A 31 -18.22 -8.52 -19.96
CA PRO A 31 -17.13 -7.62 -20.28
C PRO A 31 -15.92 -8.12 -19.52
N ARG A 32 -14.86 -8.53 -20.24
CA ARG A 32 -13.57 -8.84 -19.62
C ARG A 32 -13.27 -7.64 -18.73
N ALA A 33 -13.19 -7.86 -17.43
CA ALA A 33 -12.77 -6.83 -16.49
C ALA A 33 -11.50 -6.23 -17.08
N LYS A 34 -11.55 -4.96 -17.49
CA LYS A 34 -10.37 -4.26 -17.98
C LYS A 34 -9.40 -4.33 -16.82
N ASN A 35 -8.29 -5.07 -16.98
CA ASN A 35 -7.22 -5.08 -15.99
C ASN A 35 -6.85 -3.63 -15.74
N VAL A 36 -7.20 -3.15 -14.55
CA VAL A 36 -6.98 -1.76 -14.17
C VAL A 36 -5.48 -1.62 -13.96
N ASP A 37 -4.81 -0.80 -14.78
CA ASP A 37 -3.38 -0.55 -14.64
C ASP A 37 -3.11 0.13 -13.29
N PRO A 38 -2.43 -0.52 -12.33
CA PRO A 38 -2.22 0.02 -11.00
C PRO A 38 -1.39 1.31 -11.01
N LEU A 39 -0.45 1.45 -11.96
CA LEU A 39 0.35 2.67 -12.12
C LEU A 39 -0.52 3.84 -12.56
N ARG A 40 -1.46 3.57 -13.48
CA ARG A 40 -2.41 4.58 -13.94
C ARG A 40 -3.36 5.00 -12.82
N MET A 41 -3.84 4.04 -12.02
CA MET A 41 -4.69 4.35 -10.87
C MET A 41 -3.97 5.22 -9.83
N GLN A 42 -2.69 4.93 -9.57
CA GLN A 42 -1.88 5.76 -8.68
C GLN A 42 -1.73 7.18 -9.23
N TYR A 43 -1.40 7.32 -10.51
CA TYR A 43 -1.30 8.63 -11.16
C TYR A 43 -2.62 9.41 -11.12
N GLU A 44 -3.75 8.77 -11.39
CA GLU A 44 -5.07 9.40 -11.35
C GLU A 44 -5.43 9.88 -9.93
N ARG A 45 -5.04 9.11 -8.90
CA ARG A 45 -5.18 9.49 -7.49
C ARG A 45 -4.31 10.70 -7.13
N GLU A 46 -3.02 10.67 -7.48
CA GLU A 46 -2.09 11.79 -7.23
C GLU A 46 -2.57 13.06 -7.93
N ARG A 47 -3.00 12.94 -9.19
CA ARG A 47 -3.60 14.05 -9.93
C ARG A 47 -4.85 14.59 -9.25
N ALA A 48 -5.73 13.74 -8.72
CA ALA A 48 -6.90 14.18 -7.97
C ALA A 48 -6.49 14.99 -6.73
N ASN A 49 -5.49 14.53 -5.97
CA ASN A 49 -4.96 15.25 -4.81
C ASN A 49 -4.40 16.63 -5.19
N CYS A 50 -3.68 16.72 -6.32
CA CYS A 50 -3.20 18.01 -6.84
C CYS A 50 -4.35 18.97 -7.18
N MET A 51 -5.47 18.44 -7.68
CA MET A 51 -6.62 19.26 -8.10
C MET A 51 -7.47 19.73 -6.91
N THR A 52 -7.54 18.93 -5.84
CA THR A 52 -8.32 19.23 -4.63
C THR A 52 -7.53 20.06 -3.61
N GLY A 53 -6.26 20.38 -3.88
CA GLY A 53 -5.41 21.13 -2.97
C GLY A 53 -5.02 20.34 -1.72
N GLN A 54 -5.03 19.00 -1.79
CA GLN A 54 -4.62 18.12 -0.69
C GLN A 54 -3.10 18.00 -0.54
N THR A 55 -2.33 18.80 -1.29
CA THR A 55 -0.87 18.80 -1.26
C THR A 55 -0.36 20.19 -0.85
N ASN A 56 0.78 20.21 -0.17
CA ASN A 56 1.44 21.46 0.25
C ASN A 56 2.26 22.12 -0.87
N GLN A 57 2.04 21.70 -2.13
CA GLN A 57 2.79 22.17 -3.30
C GLN A 57 1.89 22.98 -4.24
N PRO A 58 2.45 23.93 -5.01
CA PRO A 58 1.72 24.56 -6.10
C PRO A 58 1.12 23.51 -7.05
N ARG A 59 -0.13 23.71 -7.48
CA ARG A 59 -0.86 22.73 -8.30
C ARG A 59 -0.13 22.36 -9.58
N ASP A 60 0.51 23.31 -10.25
CA ASP A 60 1.27 23.07 -11.48
C ASP A 60 2.51 22.22 -11.22
N VAL A 61 3.21 22.44 -10.10
CA VAL A 61 4.34 21.62 -9.65
C VAL A 61 3.87 20.22 -9.32
N CYS A 62 2.80 20.08 -8.54
CA CYS A 62 2.23 18.79 -8.17
C CYS A 62 1.85 17.94 -9.41
N LEU A 63 1.18 18.55 -10.40
CA LEU A 63 0.80 17.86 -11.63
C LEU A 63 2.03 17.44 -12.46
N ARG A 64 3.07 18.28 -12.48
CA ARG A 64 4.34 17.97 -13.16
C ARG A 64 5.06 16.81 -12.50
N GLU A 65 5.13 16.80 -11.17
CA GLU A 65 5.74 15.73 -10.39
C GLU A 65 4.99 14.41 -10.52
N ALA A 66 3.66 14.41 -10.42
CA ALA A 66 2.83 13.23 -10.63
C ALA A 66 3.02 12.64 -12.05
N GLY A 67 3.09 13.50 -13.08
CA GLY A 67 3.36 13.08 -14.45
C GLY A 67 4.76 12.49 -14.63
N ALA A 68 5.77 13.09 -14.01
CA ALA A 68 7.14 12.59 -14.03
C ALA A 68 7.24 11.24 -13.30
N ALA A 69 6.62 11.10 -12.12
CA ALA A 69 6.56 9.86 -11.36
C ALA A 69 5.92 8.74 -12.18
N TYR A 70 4.76 9.00 -12.80
CA TYR A 70 4.10 8.03 -13.68
C TYR A 70 4.97 7.61 -14.86
N ALA A 71 5.63 8.56 -15.53
CA ALA A 71 6.52 8.27 -16.66
C ALA A 71 7.71 7.38 -16.24
N GLN A 72 8.32 7.66 -15.08
CA GLN A 72 9.42 6.83 -14.55
C GLN A 72 8.91 5.45 -14.09
N ALA A 73 7.73 5.37 -13.48
CA ALA A 73 7.11 4.12 -13.07
C ALA A 73 6.91 3.18 -14.25
N ARG A 74 6.38 3.71 -15.37
CA ARG A 74 6.20 2.96 -16.60
C ARG A 74 7.51 2.47 -17.23
N GLN A 75 8.62 3.15 -16.97
CA GLN A 75 9.95 2.74 -17.41
C GLN A 75 10.60 1.74 -16.46
N GLY A 76 9.95 1.36 -15.35
CA GLY A 76 10.51 0.47 -14.33
C GLY A 76 11.69 1.08 -13.57
N LYS A 77 11.79 2.42 -13.54
CA LYS A 77 12.93 3.15 -12.95
C LYS A 77 12.68 3.60 -11.51
N LEU A 78 11.47 3.41 -10.98
CA LEU A 78 11.18 3.74 -9.60
C LEU A 78 11.69 2.63 -8.68
N VAL A 79 12.47 3.04 -7.68
CA VAL A 79 12.85 2.18 -6.55
C VAL A 79 11.85 2.44 -5.44
N SER A 80 11.18 1.39 -4.98
CA SER A 80 10.28 1.49 -3.84
C SER A 80 11.09 1.61 -2.54
N PRO A 81 10.55 2.28 -1.49
CA PRO A 81 11.21 2.37 -0.21
C PRO A 81 11.63 1.01 0.39
N GLY A 82 10.89 -0.07 0.09
CA GLY A 82 11.19 -1.42 0.55
C GLY A 82 12.28 -2.16 -0.23
N ASP A 83 12.73 -1.64 -1.39
CA ASP A 83 13.63 -2.40 -2.28
C ASP A 83 15.09 -2.39 -1.81
N ARG A 84 15.47 -1.43 -0.95
CA ARG A 84 16.86 -1.20 -0.53
C ARG A 84 16.98 -0.79 0.94
N PRO A 85 16.39 -1.55 1.88
CA PRO A 85 16.29 -1.14 3.29
C PRO A 85 17.67 -0.89 3.92
N GLU A 86 18.70 -1.67 3.57
CA GLU A 86 20.05 -1.50 4.09
C GLU A 86 20.70 -0.21 3.58
N GLN A 87 20.51 0.14 2.30
CA GLN A 87 21.04 1.37 1.74
C GLN A 87 20.35 2.60 2.35
N TRP A 88 19.03 2.52 2.60
CA TRP A 88 18.29 3.59 3.27
C TRP A 88 18.74 3.76 4.73
N ALA A 89 18.94 2.66 5.45
CA ALA A 89 19.47 2.68 6.81
C ALA A 89 20.89 3.28 6.86
N ALA A 90 21.77 2.90 5.93
CA ALA A 90 23.12 3.47 5.82
C ALA A 90 23.09 4.97 5.51
N ASN A 91 22.23 5.40 4.58
CA ASN A 91 22.05 6.83 4.28
C ASN A 91 21.49 7.59 5.48
N ALA A 92 20.59 6.98 6.26
CA ALA A 92 20.06 7.59 7.47
C ALA A 92 21.15 7.86 8.52
N LEU A 93 22.04 6.88 8.74
CA LEU A 93 23.20 7.04 9.62
C LEU A 93 24.21 8.06 9.08
N LYS A 94 24.40 8.13 7.76
CA LYS A 94 25.28 9.13 7.14
C LYS A 94 24.85 10.56 7.46
N ARG A 95 23.54 10.82 7.56
CA ARG A 95 23.02 12.15 7.96
C ARG A 95 23.45 12.56 9.37
N CYS A 96 23.68 11.60 10.28
CA CYS A 96 24.15 11.89 11.63
C CYS A 96 25.61 12.38 11.68
N GLN A 97 26.39 12.19 10.62
CA GLN A 97 27.78 12.66 10.56
C GLN A 97 27.89 14.19 10.54
N ALA A 98 26.81 14.90 10.22
CA ALA A 98 26.77 16.36 10.23
C ALA A 98 26.55 16.97 11.63
N GLN A 99 26.37 16.15 12.67
CA GLN A 99 26.21 16.66 14.03
C GLN A 99 27.52 17.28 14.55
N PRO A 100 27.45 18.43 15.25
CA PRO A 100 28.63 19.22 15.61
C PRO A 100 29.45 18.57 16.74
N THR A 101 28.81 17.85 17.66
CA THR A 101 29.46 17.18 18.78
C THR A 101 29.39 15.67 18.62
N MET A 102 30.33 14.96 19.24
CA MET A 102 30.32 13.49 19.27
C MET A 102 29.10 12.94 20.00
N GLU A 103 28.66 13.60 21.07
CA GLU A 103 27.46 13.22 21.83
C GLU A 103 26.19 13.36 20.99
N ASP A 104 26.00 14.49 20.29
CA ASP A 104 24.86 14.70 19.40
C ASP A 104 24.83 13.68 18.26
N ARG A 105 26.01 13.32 17.75
CA ARG A 105 26.16 12.29 16.73
C ARG A 105 25.70 10.93 17.25
N GLU A 106 26.21 10.49 18.41
CA GLU A 106 25.80 9.22 19.01
C GLU A 106 24.29 9.20 19.28
N MET A 107 23.74 10.28 19.83
CA MET A 107 22.30 10.40 20.07
C MET A 107 21.47 10.38 18.79
N CYS A 108 21.95 10.99 17.70
CA CYS A 108 21.33 10.90 16.39
C CYS A 108 21.35 9.46 15.86
N GLU A 109 22.50 8.79 15.91
CA GLU A 109 22.65 7.40 15.43
C GLU A 109 21.76 6.44 16.23
N ARG A 110 21.68 6.63 17.55
CA ARG A 110 20.75 5.90 18.41
C ARG A 110 19.29 6.16 18.04
N ARG A 111 18.90 7.41 17.80
CA ARG A 111 17.53 7.71 17.35
C ARG A 111 17.17 7.05 16.02
N VAL A 112 18.14 6.93 15.10
CA VAL A 112 17.96 6.22 13.83
C VAL A 112 17.78 4.71 14.03
N ARG A 113 18.50 4.11 14.99
CA ARG A 113 18.47 2.65 15.22
C ARG A 113 17.36 2.18 16.15
N GLU A 114 17.10 2.94 17.21
CA GLU A 114 16.26 2.55 18.36
C GLU A 114 14.97 3.38 18.45
N GLY A 115 14.91 4.53 17.76
CA GLY A 115 13.80 5.45 17.85
C GLY A 115 12.49 4.87 17.31
N GLN A 116 11.38 5.39 17.81
CA GLN A 116 10.03 4.99 17.42
C GLN A 116 9.41 6.06 16.54
N VAL A 117 8.70 5.65 15.49
CA VAL A 117 7.92 6.57 14.65
C VAL A 117 6.70 7.01 15.45
N VAL A 118 6.58 8.30 15.72
CA VAL A 118 5.51 8.89 16.52
C VAL A 118 4.51 9.68 15.67
N GLY A 119 4.81 9.91 14.40
CA GLY A 119 3.91 10.59 13.49
C GLY A 119 4.55 10.89 12.14
N SER A 120 3.88 11.75 11.38
CA SER A 120 4.37 12.28 10.11
C SER A 120 4.19 13.78 10.07
N VAL A 121 4.98 14.46 9.24
CA VAL A 121 4.80 15.88 8.93
C VAL A 121 3.92 16.05 7.70
N GLU A 122 3.32 17.22 7.55
CA GLU A 122 2.42 17.53 6.42
C GLU A 122 3.10 17.34 5.05
N ALA A 123 4.42 17.55 4.97
CA ALA A 123 5.22 17.33 3.77
C ALA A 123 5.57 15.85 3.50
N GLY A 124 5.06 14.89 4.29
CA GLY A 124 5.22 13.45 4.05
C GLY A 124 6.44 12.78 4.69
N GLY A 125 7.19 13.49 5.54
CA GLY A 125 8.27 12.91 6.34
C GLY A 125 7.78 12.17 7.59
N GLN A 126 8.54 11.20 8.09
CA GLN A 126 8.25 10.52 9.36
C GLN A 126 8.99 11.18 10.53
N LEU A 127 8.30 11.34 11.66
CA LEU A 127 8.88 11.82 12.91
C LEU A 127 9.30 10.62 13.76
N THR A 128 10.60 10.49 14.00
CA THR A 128 11.17 9.45 14.85
C THR A 128 11.70 10.06 16.13
N THR A 129 11.30 9.52 17.28
CA THR A 129 11.70 10.01 18.59
C THR A 129 12.37 8.90 19.40
N LEU A 130 13.40 9.27 20.15
CA LEU A 130 14.05 8.42 21.15
C LEU A 130 14.06 9.18 22.47
N THR A 131 13.45 8.60 23.51
CA THR A 131 13.48 9.13 24.87
C THR A 131 14.56 8.43 25.67
N VAL A 132 15.51 9.19 26.23
CA VAL A 132 16.58 8.66 27.07
C VAL A 132 16.47 9.25 28.47
N ARG A 133 16.81 8.45 29.48
CA ARG A 133 16.96 8.94 30.85
C ARG A 133 18.43 9.27 31.08
N THR A 134 18.72 10.53 31.39
CA THR A 134 20.03 10.93 31.88
C THR A 134 20.04 10.73 33.40
N VAL A 135 20.91 9.86 33.90
CA VAL A 135 21.26 9.88 35.32
C VAL A 135 22.18 11.07 35.52
N GLU A 136 21.63 12.18 36.00
CA GLU A 136 22.46 13.25 36.55
C GLU A 136 23.21 12.66 37.75
N THR A 137 24.50 12.39 37.59
CA THR A 137 25.34 12.09 38.73
C THR A 137 25.52 13.43 39.47
N PRO A 138 25.05 13.59 40.72
CA PRO A 138 25.17 14.86 41.41
C PRO A 138 26.63 15.27 41.45
N LYS A 139 26.89 16.52 41.03
CA LYS A 139 28.22 17.12 41.05
C LYS A 139 28.61 17.39 42.50
N ASN A 140 29.15 16.34 43.12
CA ASN A 140 29.70 16.23 44.46
C ASN A 140 28.70 16.24 45.64
N PRO A 141 28.65 15.18 46.46
CA PRO A 141 28.20 15.28 47.85
C PRO A 141 29.35 15.87 48.68
N GLY A 142 29.45 17.20 48.70
CA GLY A 142 30.32 17.93 49.62
C GLY A 142 29.64 18.13 50.96
#